data_AF-A0A6G3BJA4-F1
#
_entry.id   AF-A0A6G3BJA4-F1
#
_cell.length_a   1.000
_cell.length_b   1.000
_cell.length_c   1.000
_cell.angle_alpha   90.00
_cell.angle_beta   90.00
_cell.angle_gamma   90.00
#
_symmetry.space_group_name_H-M   'P 1'
#
loop_
_entity.id
_entity.type
_entity.pdbx_description
1 polymer ?
#
loop_
_entity_poly.entity_id
_entity_poly.type
_entity_poly.pdbx_seq_one_letter_code
_entity_poly.pdbx_strand_id
1 'polypeptide(L)'
;MSARGTLRRRRFTSRVVSLSAAVALAATLSACSGDEPPKKAYTVPSSSCGIAVEPSLVKAVLPGGDSLTSATQKPNGGTIRCNLYVDSKLVLSLAQAWWSEGQTTAAVAPAYPGTKDGTMSEDERFIYSGEAGVGRTVSSCKVARHPEQDLYIAVETRESGVDDPDAIEKLLVAYTKAVEGSAACR
;
A
#
# COMPACT_ATOMS: atom_id res chain seq x y z
N MET A 1 -45.67 -36.22 34.63
CA MET A 1 -47.13 -36.44 34.59
C MET A 1 -47.79 -35.25 35.28
N SER A 2 -48.15 -34.22 34.51
CA SER A 2 -49.53 -33.85 34.11
C SER A 2 -50.39 -33.31 35.26
N ALA A 3 -50.45 -31.97 35.37
CA ALA A 3 -51.50 -31.27 36.10
C ALA A 3 -52.23 -30.35 35.12
N ARG A 4 -53.49 -30.69 34.85
CA ARG A 4 -54.44 -29.94 34.02
C ARG A 4 -54.95 -28.74 34.82
N GLY A 5 -54.80 -27.54 34.25
CA GLY A 5 -55.42 -26.30 34.73
C GLY A 5 -56.52 -25.83 33.76
N THR A 6 -57.71 -25.61 34.31
CA THR A 6 -59.02 -25.42 33.68
C THR A 6 -59.18 -24.22 32.72
N LEU A 7 -60.03 -24.45 31.72
CA LEU A 7 -60.57 -23.52 30.73
C LEU A 7 -61.40 -22.39 31.36
N ARG A 8 -61.20 -21.14 30.91
CA ARG A 8 -62.21 -20.08 31.01
C ARG A 8 -62.57 -19.57 29.61
N ARG A 9 -63.76 -19.94 29.15
CA ARG A 9 -64.41 -19.41 27.94
C ARG A 9 -64.70 -17.92 28.12
N ARG A 10 -64.31 -17.10 27.14
CA ARG A 10 -65.13 -15.96 26.71
C ARG A 10 -65.18 -15.95 25.18
N ARG A 11 -66.39 -16.20 24.67
CA ARG A 11 -66.78 -16.00 23.27
C ARG A 11 -67.02 -14.51 23.08
N PHE A 12 -66.39 -13.89 22.10
CA PHE A 12 -66.97 -12.75 21.39
C PHE A 12 -66.62 -12.89 19.92
N THR A 13 -67.62 -13.31 19.16
CA THR A 13 -67.68 -13.23 17.71
C THR A 13 -68.08 -11.81 17.33
N SER A 14 -67.29 -11.15 16.48
CA SER A 14 -67.81 -10.16 15.54
C SER A 14 -66.98 -10.21 14.26
N ARG A 15 -67.69 -10.22 13.14
CA ARG A 15 -67.20 -10.39 11.77
C ARG A 15 -67.08 -9.02 11.09
N VAL A 16 -65.99 -8.87 10.32
CA VAL A 16 -65.85 -8.20 9.01
C VAL A 16 -65.98 -6.66 8.95
N VAL A 17 -64.91 -6.00 8.48
CA VAL A 17 -64.88 -5.14 7.26
C VAL A 17 -63.42 -5.03 6.79
N SER A 18 -63.15 -5.41 5.53
CA SER A 18 -61.93 -5.05 4.79
C SER A 18 -62.09 -3.66 4.18
N LEU A 19 -61.06 -2.82 4.25
CA LEU A 19 -60.82 -1.74 3.29
C LEU A 19 -59.33 -1.38 3.25
N SER A 20 -58.90 -1.02 2.04
CA SER A 20 -57.55 -1.15 1.50
C SER A 20 -56.61 0.02 1.79
N ALA A 21 -55.31 -0.29 1.65
CA ALA A 21 -54.22 0.54 1.11
C ALA A 21 -53.71 1.76 1.90
N ALA A 22 -52.48 1.61 2.44
CA ALA A 22 -51.45 2.62 2.31
C ALA A 22 -50.08 1.91 2.18
N VAL A 23 -49.52 2.01 0.98
CA VAL A 23 -48.14 1.60 0.65
C VAL A 23 -47.21 2.59 1.36
N ALA A 24 -46.45 2.13 2.35
CA ALA A 24 -45.28 2.85 2.83
C ALA A 24 -44.04 2.11 2.32
N LEU A 25 -43.50 2.60 1.20
CA LEU A 25 -42.18 2.22 0.71
C LEU A 25 -41.16 2.53 1.82
N ALA A 26 -40.72 1.50 2.55
CA ALA A 26 -39.53 1.63 3.37
C ALA A 26 -38.34 1.75 2.41
N ALA A 27 -37.73 2.94 2.41
CA ALA A 27 -36.62 3.33 1.56
C ALA A 27 -35.52 2.27 1.61
N THR A 28 -35.31 1.60 0.48
CA THR A 28 -34.02 0.97 0.20
C THR A 28 -33.02 2.11 0.10
N LEU A 29 -32.26 2.36 1.18
CA LEU A 29 -30.97 3.01 1.05
C LEU A 29 -30.06 2.03 0.33
N SER A 30 -30.25 1.91 -0.99
CA SER A 30 -29.19 1.54 -1.90
C SER A 30 -28.18 2.68 -1.83
N ALA A 31 -27.38 2.70 -0.76
CA ALA A 31 -26.05 3.25 -0.85
C ALA A 31 -25.35 2.39 -1.90
N CYS A 32 -25.54 2.76 -3.17
CA CYS A 32 -24.61 2.45 -4.22
C CYS A 32 -23.29 3.05 -3.74
N SER A 33 -22.53 2.24 -3.01
CA SER A 33 -21.12 2.47 -2.78
C SER A 33 -20.55 2.60 -4.18
N GLY A 34 -20.32 3.84 -4.63
CA GLY A 34 -19.83 4.09 -5.96
C GLY A 34 -18.57 3.25 -6.16
N ASP A 35 -18.58 2.43 -7.21
CA ASP A 35 -17.46 1.57 -7.61
C ASP A 35 -16.23 2.36 -8.09
N GLU A 36 -16.18 3.68 -7.83
CA GLU A 36 -15.02 4.49 -8.14
C GLU A 36 -13.99 4.38 -6.99
N PRO A 37 -12.72 4.06 -7.30
CA PRO A 37 -11.66 4.11 -6.32
C PRO A 37 -11.65 5.49 -5.63
N PRO A 38 -11.42 5.54 -4.31
CA PRO A 38 -11.40 6.81 -3.58
C PRO A 38 -10.42 7.78 -4.25
N LYS A 39 -10.85 9.04 -4.40
CA LYS A 39 -10.06 10.07 -5.10
C LYS A 39 -8.75 10.32 -4.36
N LYS A 40 -7.66 10.54 -5.12
CA LYS A 40 -6.35 10.94 -4.57
C LYS A 40 -6.28 12.48 -4.49
N ALA A 41 -6.90 13.07 -3.47
CA ALA A 41 -7.10 14.51 -3.30
C ALA A 41 -5.88 15.26 -2.72
N TYR A 42 -4.75 14.58 -2.55
CA TYR A 42 -3.47 15.16 -2.14
C TYR A 42 -2.52 15.42 -3.33
N THR A 43 -1.53 16.28 -3.09
CA THR A 43 -0.40 16.54 -3.97
C THR A 43 0.82 15.75 -3.52
N VAL A 44 1.47 15.06 -4.45
CA VAL A 44 2.77 14.43 -4.20
C VAL A 44 3.88 15.47 -4.44
N PRO A 45 4.79 15.69 -3.48
CA PRO A 45 5.91 16.61 -3.66
C PRO A 45 6.90 16.08 -4.71
N SER A 46 7.64 16.99 -5.37
CA SER A 46 8.69 16.63 -6.35
C SER A 46 9.92 15.95 -5.73
N SER A 47 10.02 15.97 -4.40
CA SER A 47 10.99 15.21 -3.64
C SER A 47 10.33 14.53 -2.45
N SER A 48 10.63 13.25 -2.29
CA SER A 48 10.22 12.44 -1.14
C SER A 48 11.47 12.08 -0.34
N CYS A 49 11.55 12.61 0.88
CA CYS A 49 12.67 12.40 1.81
C CYS A 49 14.07 12.71 1.22
N GLY A 50 14.17 13.80 0.46
CA GLY A 50 15.43 14.28 -0.10
C GLY A 50 15.87 13.62 -1.41
N ILE A 51 15.09 12.66 -1.93
CA ILE A 51 15.29 12.09 -3.26
C ILE A 51 14.26 12.68 -4.22
N ALA A 52 14.70 13.19 -5.35
CA ALA A 52 13.83 13.75 -6.38
C ALA A 52 13.32 12.61 -7.28
N VAL A 53 12.01 12.42 -7.33
CA VAL A 53 11.35 11.41 -8.16
C VAL A 53 10.10 12.01 -8.76
N GLU A 54 9.73 11.56 -9.96
CA GLU A 54 8.58 12.08 -10.67
C GLU A 54 7.28 11.85 -9.86
N PRO A 55 6.49 12.91 -9.55
CA PRO A 55 5.34 12.80 -8.66
C PRO A 55 4.27 11.81 -9.12
N SER A 56 4.06 11.64 -10.43
CA SER A 56 3.04 10.73 -10.95
C SER A 56 3.40 9.26 -10.70
N LEU A 57 4.68 8.89 -10.75
CA LEU A 57 5.14 7.54 -10.39
C LEU A 57 4.85 7.20 -8.92
N VAL A 58 5.11 8.13 -8.01
CA VAL A 58 4.75 7.93 -6.59
C VAL A 58 3.23 7.92 -6.43
N LYS A 59 2.50 8.83 -7.11
CA LYS A 59 1.04 8.89 -7.01
C LYS A 59 0.37 7.63 -7.55
N ALA A 60 0.97 6.91 -8.51
CA ALA A 60 0.44 5.67 -9.04
C ALA A 60 0.29 4.59 -7.96
N VAL A 61 1.28 4.46 -7.08
CA VAL A 61 1.33 3.40 -6.04
C VAL A 61 0.65 3.77 -4.72
N LEU A 62 0.08 4.97 -4.60
CA LEU A 62 -0.61 5.44 -3.39
C LEU A 62 -2.13 5.23 -3.49
N PRO A 63 -2.82 4.97 -2.38
CA PRO A 63 -4.28 4.82 -2.36
C PRO A 63 -5.00 6.18 -2.44
N GLY A 64 -6.33 6.14 -2.58
CA GLY A 64 -7.17 7.33 -2.38
C GLY A 64 -7.04 7.92 -0.98
N GLY A 65 -7.35 9.21 -0.84
CA GLY A 65 -7.31 9.93 0.43
C GLY A 65 -7.14 11.44 0.26
N ASP A 66 -7.12 12.16 1.37
CA ASP A 66 -7.21 13.63 1.40
C ASP A 66 -5.87 14.31 1.69
N SER A 67 -5.00 13.66 2.45
CA SER A 67 -3.75 14.23 2.94
C SER A 67 -2.57 13.30 2.70
N LEU A 68 -1.41 13.87 2.38
CA LEU A 68 -0.15 13.14 2.23
C LEU A 68 0.91 13.76 3.13
N THR A 69 1.55 12.93 3.95
CA THR A 69 2.71 13.32 4.76
C THR A 69 3.85 12.32 4.57
N SER A 70 5.07 12.71 4.94
CA SER A 70 6.24 11.83 4.86
C SER A 70 7.09 11.94 6.12
N ALA A 71 7.77 10.85 6.46
CA ALA A 71 8.72 10.79 7.56
C ALA A 71 9.97 9.99 7.17
N THR A 72 11.14 10.54 7.47
CA THR A 72 12.41 9.80 7.31
C THR A 72 12.78 9.12 8.62
N GLN A 73 13.18 7.85 8.54
CA GLN A 73 13.63 7.03 9.65
C GLN A 73 15.01 6.45 9.32
N LYS A 74 15.83 6.23 10.36
CA LYS A 74 17.13 5.56 10.26
C LYS A 74 17.14 4.37 11.23
N PRO A 75 16.51 3.23 10.87
CA PRO A 75 16.31 2.13 11.80
C PRO A 75 17.62 1.49 12.27
N ASN A 76 18.70 1.63 11.50
CA ASN A 76 20.05 1.19 11.85
C ASN A 76 21.09 2.02 11.07
N GLY A 77 22.39 1.76 11.29
CA GLY A 77 23.48 2.51 10.66
C GLY A 77 23.62 2.35 9.13
N GLY A 78 22.98 1.33 8.54
CA GLY A 78 23.03 1.02 7.11
C GLY A 78 21.71 1.24 6.37
N THR A 79 20.66 1.77 7.01
CA THR A 79 19.35 1.92 6.36
C THR A 79 18.77 3.31 6.58
N ILE A 80 18.30 3.92 5.49
CA ILE A 80 17.45 5.11 5.50
C ILE A 80 16.09 4.68 4.92
N ARG A 81 15.01 5.00 5.61
CA ARG A 81 13.64 4.68 5.19
C ARG A 81 12.80 5.94 5.12
N CYS A 82 12.14 6.15 3.99
CA CYS A 82 11.15 7.18 3.77
C CYS A 82 9.77 6.53 3.80
N ASN A 83 8.98 6.89 4.80
CA ASN A 83 7.60 6.43 4.93
C ASN A 83 6.66 7.53 4.44
N LEU A 84 5.69 7.17 3.61
CA LEU A 84 4.62 8.06 3.18
C LEU A 84 3.30 7.61 3.80
N TYR A 85 2.54 8.60 4.25
CA TYR A 85 1.29 8.39 4.95
C TYR A 85 0.16 9.10 4.23
N VAL A 86 -0.88 8.36 3.87
CA VAL A 86 -2.15 8.92 3.39
C VAL A 86 -3.15 8.86 4.53
N ASP A 87 -3.70 10.00 4.92
CA ASP A 87 -4.66 10.13 6.03
C ASP A 87 -4.14 9.46 7.31
N SER A 88 -2.86 9.73 7.62
CA SER A 88 -2.11 9.18 8.76
C SER A 88 -1.87 7.67 8.75
N LYS A 89 -2.25 6.95 7.68
CA LYS A 89 -1.94 5.52 7.51
C LYS A 89 -0.68 5.35 6.70
N LEU A 90 0.23 4.50 7.16
CA LEU A 90 1.44 4.15 6.40
C LEU A 90 1.03 3.35 5.16
N VAL A 91 1.32 3.90 3.98
CA VAL A 91 0.87 3.30 2.70
C VAL A 91 2.01 2.98 1.75
N LEU A 92 3.18 3.60 1.92
CA LEU A 92 4.36 3.34 1.10
C LEU A 92 5.62 3.52 1.94
N SER A 93 6.56 2.60 1.79
CA SER A 93 7.90 2.64 2.38
C SER A 93 8.92 2.57 1.25
N LEU A 94 9.80 3.56 1.17
CA LEU A 94 10.94 3.61 0.26
C LEU A 94 12.21 3.48 1.11
N ALA A 95 13.00 2.44 0.92
CA ALA A 95 14.20 2.21 1.70
C ALA A 95 15.46 2.26 0.83
N GLN A 96 16.53 2.79 1.41
CA GLN A 96 17.91 2.69 0.96
C GLN A 96 18.65 1.87 2.01
N ALA A 97 19.16 0.70 1.63
CA ALA A 97 19.81 -0.22 2.56
C ALA A 97 21.15 -0.71 2.02
N TRP A 98 22.20 -0.59 2.84
CA TRP A 98 23.52 -1.13 2.56
C TRP A 98 23.58 -2.59 2.97
N TRP A 99 23.82 -3.46 2.00
CA TRP A 99 24.00 -4.91 2.18
C TRP A 99 25.45 -5.28 1.94
N SER A 100 25.90 -6.41 2.48
CA SER A 100 27.23 -6.93 2.15
C SER A 100 27.42 -6.99 0.63
N GLU A 101 28.61 -6.63 0.17
CA GLU A 101 28.92 -6.63 -1.25
C GLU A 101 28.73 -8.02 -1.89
N GLY A 102 28.34 -8.02 -3.17
CA GLY A 102 28.26 -9.24 -3.98
C GLY A 102 26.98 -10.04 -3.81
N GLN A 103 26.04 -9.60 -2.96
CA GLN A 103 24.72 -10.19 -2.92
C GLN A 103 24.01 -9.99 -4.28
N THR A 104 23.22 -10.97 -4.71
CA THR A 104 22.36 -10.79 -5.89
C THR A 104 21.06 -10.12 -5.45
N THR A 105 20.34 -9.48 -6.38
CA THR A 105 18.99 -8.96 -6.09
C THR A 105 18.07 -10.06 -5.59
N ALA A 106 18.20 -11.28 -6.13
CA ALA A 106 17.48 -12.48 -5.67
C ALA A 106 17.80 -12.90 -4.23
N ALA A 107 19.04 -12.72 -3.78
CA ALA A 107 19.41 -13.02 -2.39
C ALA A 107 18.88 -11.97 -1.41
N VAL A 108 18.80 -10.70 -1.83
CA VAL A 108 18.35 -9.58 -0.98
C VAL A 108 16.83 -9.48 -0.92
N ALA A 109 16.13 -9.73 -2.03
CA ALA A 109 14.68 -9.52 -2.12
C ALA A 109 13.88 -10.15 -0.97
N PRO A 110 14.09 -11.41 -0.56
CA PRO A 110 13.32 -12.05 0.51
C PRO A 110 13.35 -11.34 1.87
N ALA A 111 14.26 -10.38 2.09
CA ALA A 111 14.27 -9.55 3.29
C ALA A 111 13.15 -8.50 3.34
N TYR A 112 12.47 -8.27 2.21
CA TYR A 112 11.40 -7.28 2.07
C TYR A 112 10.06 -8.00 1.83
N PRO A 113 9.06 -7.81 2.69
CA PRO A 113 7.72 -8.33 2.47
C PRO A 113 7.17 -7.95 1.10
N GLY A 114 6.39 -8.86 0.50
CA GLY A 114 5.74 -8.65 -0.79
C GLY A 114 6.61 -8.96 -2.01
N THR A 115 7.92 -9.14 -1.89
CA THR A 115 8.77 -9.46 -3.06
C THR A 115 8.84 -10.94 -3.40
N LYS A 116 8.18 -11.80 -2.60
CA LYS A 116 8.13 -13.23 -2.85
C LYS A 116 7.41 -13.46 -4.18
N ASP A 117 7.94 -14.37 -4.99
CA ASP A 117 7.39 -14.71 -6.31
C ASP A 117 7.37 -13.52 -7.30
N GLY A 118 8.16 -12.47 -7.03
CA GLY A 118 8.31 -11.32 -7.92
C GLY A 118 9.06 -11.64 -9.22
N THR A 119 8.79 -10.84 -10.25
CA THR A 119 9.44 -10.88 -11.55
C THR A 119 10.85 -10.30 -11.46
N MET A 120 11.83 -11.03 -11.99
CA MET A 120 13.21 -10.55 -12.17
C MET A 120 13.32 -9.77 -13.49
N SER A 121 13.97 -8.61 -13.46
CA SER A 121 14.31 -7.86 -14.68
C SER A 121 15.38 -8.56 -15.52
N GLU A 122 15.43 -8.28 -16.82
CA GLU A 122 16.41 -8.90 -17.74
C GLU A 122 17.87 -8.63 -17.33
N ASP A 123 18.15 -7.49 -16.72
CA ASP A 123 19.47 -7.11 -16.23
C ASP A 123 19.78 -7.63 -14.81
N GLU A 124 18.87 -8.41 -14.23
CA GLU A 124 18.92 -9.00 -12.89
C GLU A 124 19.08 -7.99 -11.73
N ARG A 125 18.93 -6.70 -12.04
CA ARG A 125 19.08 -5.62 -11.05
C ARG A 125 17.83 -5.39 -10.22
N PHE A 126 16.68 -5.86 -10.68
CA PHE A 126 15.39 -5.57 -10.06
C PHE A 126 14.58 -6.85 -9.89
N ILE A 127 13.94 -6.98 -8.72
CA ILE A 127 12.85 -7.92 -8.49
C ILE A 127 11.65 -7.11 -8.05
N TYR A 128 10.48 -7.36 -8.64
CA TYR A 128 9.26 -6.64 -8.31
C TYR A 128 8.02 -7.52 -8.40
N SER A 129 7.06 -7.22 -7.55
CA SER A 129 5.69 -7.75 -7.54
C SER A 129 4.73 -6.56 -7.58
N GLY A 130 3.42 -6.81 -7.47
CA GLY A 130 2.47 -5.71 -7.40
C GLY A 130 2.44 -4.95 -6.08
N GLU A 131 3.05 -5.47 -5.02
CA GLU A 131 3.11 -4.80 -3.71
C GLU A 131 4.51 -4.30 -3.35
N ALA A 132 5.57 -4.90 -3.88
CA ALA A 132 6.93 -4.53 -3.47
C ALA A 132 7.97 -4.78 -4.55
N GLY A 133 9.12 -4.17 -4.40
CA GLY A 133 10.26 -4.45 -5.25
C GLY A 133 11.57 -4.03 -4.64
N VAL A 134 12.64 -4.67 -5.09
CA VAL A 134 14.02 -4.46 -4.66
C VAL A 134 14.91 -4.25 -5.87
N GLY A 135 15.73 -3.19 -5.84
CA GLY A 135 16.63 -2.80 -6.91
C GLY A 135 18.05 -2.64 -6.39
N ARG A 136 19.03 -3.18 -7.12
CA ARG A 136 20.46 -2.94 -6.87
C ARG A 136 20.92 -1.71 -7.63
N THR A 137 21.65 -0.80 -6.98
CA THR A 137 22.29 0.33 -7.66
C THR A 137 23.43 -0.13 -8.57
N VAL A 138 23.84 0.73 -9.50
CA VAL A 138 25.05 0.50 -10.32
C VAL A 138 26.28 0.26 -9.45
N SER A 139 27.23 -0.53 -9.96
CA SER A 139 28.47 -0.90 -9.25
C SER A 139 29.37 0.29 -8.90
N SER A 140 29.21 1.42 -9.60
CA SER A 140 29.91 2.68 -9.29
C SER A 140 29.33 3.43 -8.09
N CYS A 141 28.15 3.05 -7.57
CA CYS A 141 27.62 3.58 -6.32
C CYS A 141 28.39 3.00 -5.13
N LYS A 142 29.54 3.61 -4.83
CA LYS A 142 30.42 3.25 -3.71
C LYS A 142 30.76 4.49 -2.91
N VAL A 143 30.74 4.37 -1.58
CA VAL A 143 31.04 5.47 -0.67
C VAL A 143 31.97 4.99 0.45
N ALA A 144 32.88 5.86 0.90
CA ALA A 144 33.91 5.50 1.88
C ALA A 144 33.35 4.99 3.22
N ARG A 145 32.14 5.41 3.60
CA ARG A 145 31.45 4.95 4.82
C ARG A 145 30.89 3.52 4.72
N HIS A 146 30.80 2.95 3.52
CA HIS A 146 30.24 1.62 3.24
C HIS A 146 31.13 0.87 2.23
N PRO A 147 32.42 0.62 2.55
CA PRO A 147 33.42 0.18 1.57
C PRO A 147 33.21 -1.24 1.03
N GLU A 148 32.63 -2.14 1.83
CA GLU A 148 32.38 -3.56 1.49
C GLU A 148 30.88 -3.85 1.36
N GLN A 149 30.12 -2.83 0.96
CA GLN A 149 28.67 -2.93 0.87
C GLN A 149 28.18 -2.40 -0.47
N ASP A 150 27.05 -2.96 -0.91
CA ASP A 150 26.28 -2.51 -2.06
C ASP A 150 24.97 -1.86 -1.60
N LEU A 151 24.56 -0.81 -2.29
CA LEU A 151 23.31 -0.12 -1.99
C LEU A 151 22.14 -0.80 -2.73
N TYR A 152 21.12 -1.15 -1.96
CA TYR A 152 19.84 -1.64 -2.45
C TYR A 152 18.74 -0.66 -2.11
N ILE A 153 17.78 -0.62 -3.01
CA ILE A 153 16.56 0.15 -2.91
C ILE A 153 15.42 -0.82 -2.71
N ALA A 154 14.50 -0.50 -1.82
CA ALA A 154 13.25 -1.22 -1.70
C ALA A 154 12.06 -0.27 -1.78
N VAL A 155 11.03 -0.69 -2.50
CA VAL A 155 9.69 -0.07 -2.54
C VAL A 155 8.75 -1.10 -1.95
N GLU A 156 7.98 -0.73 -0.93
CA GLU A 156 6.97 -1.59 -0.31
C GLU A 156 5.69 -0.78 -0.16
N THR A 157 4.63 -1.16 -0.89
CA THR A 157 3.28 -0.73 -0.51
C THR A 157 2.93 -1.37 0.82
N ARG A 158 2.10 -0.67 1.58
CA ARG A 158 1.64 -1.12 2.89
C ARG A 158 0.15 -1.33 2.80
N GLU A 159 -0.62 -0.95 3.81
CA GLU A 159 -2.09 -1.07 3.81
C GLU A 159 -2.78 -0.13 2.79
N SER A 160 -2.24 -0.02 1.57
CA SER A 160 -2.77 0.77 0.46
C SER A 160 -3.78 -0.01 -0.38
N GLY A 161 -3.72 -1.35 -0.39
CA GLY A 161 -4.52 -2.19 -1.30
C GLY A 161 -4.14 -2.02 -2.78
N VAL A 162 -2.95 -1.46 -3.04
CA VAL A 162 -2.40 -1.34 -4.40
C VAL A 162 -1.58 -2.59 -4.71
N ASP A 163 -2.00 -3.30 -5.76
CA ASP A 163 -1.34 -4.47 -6.36
C ASP A 163 -1.18 -4.20 -7.86
N ASP A 164 -0.06 -3.56 -8.23
CA ASP A 164 0.23 -3.12 -9.60
C ASP A 164 1.73 -3.27 -9.91
N PRO A 165 2.15 -4.41 -10.51
CA PRO A 165 3.57 -4.71 -10.71
C PRO A 165 4.24 -3.70 -11.65
N ASP A 166 3.53 -3.21 -12.66
CA ASP A 166 4.07 -2.22 -13.60
C ASP A 166 4.32 -0.87 -12.92
N ALA A 167 3.41 -0.44 -12.02
CA ALA A 167 3.59 0.79 -11.26
C ALA A 167 4.74 0.67 -10.25
N ILE A 168 4.86 -0.48 -9.58
CA ILE A 168 5.97 -0.76 -8.66
C ILE A 168 7.30 -0.80 -9.39
N GLU A 169 7.39 -1.48 -10.53
CA GLU A 169 8.60 -1.53 -11.34
C GLU A 169 9.05 -0.12 -11.75
N LYS A 170 8.13 0.67 -12.33
CA LYS A 170 8.45 2.03 -12.80
C LYS A 170 8.94 2.92 -11.66
N LEU A 171 8.27 2.86 -10.50
CA LEU A 171 8.70 3.62 -9.33
C LEU A 171 10.06 3.13 -8.80
N LEU A 172 10.25 1.81 -8.69
CA LEU A 172 11.49 1.21 -8.20
C LEU A 172 12.68 1.61 -9.08
N VAL A 173 12.56 1.48 -10.40
CA VAL A 173 13.61 1.85 -11.36
C VAL A 173 13.91 3.35 -11.27
N ALA A 174 12.88 4.20 -11.28
CA ALA A 174 13.05 5.64 -11.22
C ALA A 174 13.67 6.11 -9.90
N TYR A 175 13.21 5.59 -8.76
CA TYR A 175 13.75 5.92 -7.46
C TYR A 175 15.19 5.42 -7.30
N THR A 176 15.50 4.22 -7.82
CA THR A 176 16.88 3.71 -7.83
C THR A 176 17.81 4.62 -8.61
N LYS A 177 17.42 5.02 -9.82
CA LYS A 177 18.19 5.97 -10.63
C LYS A 177 18.36 7.33 -9.94
N ALA A 178 17.32 7.80 -9.24
CA ALA A 178 17.39 9.05 -8.49
C ALA A 178 18.38 8.95 -7.31
N VAL A 179 18.42 7.80 -6.62
CA VAL A 179 19.39 7.55 -5.53
C VAL A 179 20.82 7.47 -6.09
N GLU A 180 21.02 6.81 -7.23
CA GLU A 180 22.32 6.75 -7.92
C GLU A 180 22.88 8.15 -8.25
N GLY A 181 22.01 9.09 -8.62
CA GLY A 181 22.39 10.49 -8.88
C GLY A 181 22.54 11.35 -7.62
N SER A 182 22.22 10.83 -6.43
CA SER A 182 22.18 11.61 -5.18
C SER A 182 23.54 11.61 -4.45
N ALA A 183 23.57 12.21 -3.25
CA ALA A 183 24.72 12.12 -2.34
C ALA A 183 24.84 10.73 -1.67
N ALA A 184 23.86 9.84 -1.83
CA ALA A 184 23.95 8.48 -1.29
C ALA A 184 25.05 7.65 -1.98
N CYS A 185 25.35 7.96 -3.25
CA CYS A 185 26.33 7.28 -4.10
C CYS A 185 27.56 8.14 -4.44
N ARG A 186 27.84 9.20 -3.68
CA ARG A 186 28.95 10.14 -3.92
C ARG A 186 29.71 10.47 -2.64
#